data_AF-A0A0Q7WK94-F1
#
_entry.id   AF-A0A0Q7WK94-F1
#
_cell.length_a   1.000
_cell.length_b   1.000
_cell.length_c   1.000
_cell.angle_alpha   90.00
_cell.angle_beta   90.00
_cell.angle_gamma   90.00
#
_symmetry.space_group_name_H-M   'P 1'
#
loop_
_entity.id
_entity.type
_entity.pdbx_description
1 polymer ?
#
loop_
_entity_poly.entity_id
_entity_poly.type
_entity_poly.pdbx_seq_one_letter_code
_entity_poly.pdbx_strand_id
1 'polypeptide(L)'
;MNAILEQVYPSRIEAIAALRDATSKSSDTERLKSAAGAVQSAAQLFGRAPAARLWATFAEAIECVVLLETWRWAVLAAEQDADRYLRAARKRLERLATEAGQTVFEAAVLACLAPIQTADPDSGAIRSALAKIPMPVAIIADPEPQLPDWARHDRPADEARPEELAVAFLEFAIDGKAASHIHWLAPQQTHDLHLAVKVSRWPDGADRIQLSPVSVEPSRTFELPIFEFEKPAGAPPYFFSETGRMVLHTPQALAARPYEFMYAAEFSPLDSEQPVVVAGQRVLRLDGTDPKQSPITGYYGVDRKLLEIRDQLRREPRIPEQEIADVLQILVVLGNLMGQTVQDALYPAPIPEAQFQADVRKWLRASKYIGSELEEQAQAGGGRTDLSFRGVRIELKSERKRALSLDDCRQFASQAATYAVGTNRLVSILCVLEATPKNATPFPVEDGIQIVPVQTAGSPVYVITCLVQGGVPRPSDLSR
;
A
#
# COMPACT_ATOMS: atom_id res chain seq x y z
N MET A 1 26.98 -30.00 -7.76
CA MET A 1 26.56 -31.28 -7.16
C MET A 1 25.08 -31.40 -7.50
N ASN A 2 24.68 -32.34 -8.36
CA ASN A 2 23.29 -32.46 -8.84
C ASN A 2 22.43 -33.05 -7.71
N ALA A 3 21.58 -32.23 -7.10
CA ALA A 3 20.63 -32.69 -6.10
C ALA A 3 19.33 -33.13 -6.78
N ILE A 4 18.81 -34.30 -6.37
CA ILE A 4 17.47 -34.74 -6.75
C ILE A 4 16.47 -33.99 -5.87
N LEU A 5 15.62 -33.15 -6.48
CA LEU A 5 14.64 -32.34 -5.76
C LEU A 5 13.26 -33.01 -5.75
N GLU A 6 13.07 -34.05 -4.94
CA GLU A 6 11.75 -34.70 -4.82
C GLU A 6 10.70 -33.81 -4.15
N GLN A 7 11.15 -32.78 -3.42
CA GLN A 7 10.30 -31.85 -2.65
C GLN A 7 9.40 -30.96 -3.54
N VAL A 8 9.66 -30.89 -4.84
CA VAL A 8 8.87 -30.07 -5.79
C VAL A 8 7.62 -30.80 -6.32
N TYR A 9 7.57 -32.13 -6.27
CA TYR A 9 6.46 -32.92 -6.83
C TYR A 9 5.09 -32.64 -6.20
N PRO A 10 4.97 -32.39 -4.88
CA PRO A 10 3.69 -31.99 -4.28
C PRO A 10 3.08 -30.75 -4.92
N SER A 11 3.88 -29.73 -5.24
CA SER A 11 3.39 -28.48 -5.86
C SER A 11 2.78 -28.71 -7.25
N ARG A 12 3.38 -29.63 -8.04
CA ARG A 12 2.82 -30.06 -9.33
C ARG A 12 1.52 -30.82 -9.16
N ILE A 13 1.45 -31.76 -8.21
CA ILE A 13 0.25 -32.56 -7.96
C ILE A 13 -0.89 -31.64 -7.53
N GLU A 14 -0.61 -30.69 -6.64
CA GLU A 14 -1.57 -29.70 -6.17
C GLU A 14 -2.03 -28.78 -7.31
N ALA A 15 -1.12 -28.32 -8.18
CA ALA A 15 -1.48 -27.52 -9.35
C ALA A 15 -2.40 -28.27 -10.34
N ILE A 16 -2.11 -29.54 -10.62
CA ILE A 16 -2.99 -30.36 -11.48
C ILE A 16 -4.33 -30.61 -10.80
N ALA A 17 -4.34 -30.87 -9.48
CA ALA A 17 -5.57 -31.06 -8.72
C ALA A 17 -6.41 -29.78 -8.73
N ALA A 18 -5.79 -28.61 -8.51
CA ALA A 18 -6.43 -27.31 -8.59
C ALA A 18 -6.98 -27.08 -10.01
N LEU A 19 -6.20 -27.29 -11.07
CA LEU A 19 -6.70 -27.13 -12.44
C LEU A 19 -7.86 -28.09 -12.76
N ARG A 20 -7.91 -29.30 -12.19
CA ARG A 20 -9.02 -30.24 -12.44
C ARG A 20 -10.28 -29.96 -11.64
N ASP A 21 -10.15 -29.28 -10.50
CA ASP A 21 -11.24 -29.09 -9.56
C ASP A 21 -12.05 -27.83 -9.90
N ALA A 22 -12.91 -27.91 -10.92
CA ALA A 22 -13.78 -26.79 -11.30
C ALA A 22 -14.92 -26.61 -10.28
N THR A 23 -14.66 -25.91 -9.17
CA THR A 23 -15.69 -25.56 -8.18
C THR A 23 -16.22 -24.15 -8.42
N SER A 24 -17.52 -23.96 -8.28
CA SER A 24 -18.21 -22.68 -8.58
C SER A 24 -18.04 -21.60 -7.50
N LYS A 25 -16.88 -21.51 -6.84
CA LYS A 25 -16.67 -20.64 -5.66
C LYS A 25 -15.41 -19.78 -5.79
N SER A 26 -15.45 -18.57 -5.23
CA SER A 26 -14.29 -17.65 -5.12
C SER A 26 -13.05 -18.29 -4.47
N SER A 27 -13.23 -19.29 -3.60
CA SER A 27 -12.15 -20.08 -3.00
C SER A 27 -11.30 -20.85 -4.03
N ASP A 28 -11.83 -21.10 -5.22
CA ASP A 28 -11.16 -21.81 -6.30
C ASP A 28 -10.05 -20.97 -6.96
N THR A 29 -10.29 -19.67 -7.11
CA THR A 29 -9.33 -18.72 -7.68
C THR A 29 -8.11 -18.55 -6.76
N GLU A 30 -8.34 -18.44 -5.45
CA GLU A 30 -7.24 -18.37 -4.46
C GLU A 30 -6.42 -19.67 -4.41
N ARG A 31 -7.08 -20.82 -4.57
CA ARG A 31 -6.38 -22.11 -4.65
C ARG A 31 -5.50 -22.21 -5.90
N LEU A 32 -5.99 -21.79 -7.06
CA LEU A 32 -5.20 -21.74 -8.29
C LEU A 32 -4.02 -20.77 -8.18
N LYS A 33 -4.22 -19.61 -7.54
CA LYS A 33 -3.17 -18.62 -7.30
C LYS A 33 -2.09 -19.14 -6.34
N SER A 34 -2.50 -19.80 -5.25
CA SER A 34 -1.57 -20.47 -4.33
C SER A 34 -0.77 -21.56 -5.04
N ALA A 35 -1.43 -22.37 -5.88
CA ALA A 35 -0.75 -23.40 -6.65
C ALA A 35 0.24 -22.81 -7.67
N ALA A 36 -0.12 -21.72 -8.37
CA ALA A 36 0.78 -21.01 -9.27
C ALA A 36 2.03 -20.50 -8.54
N GLY A 37 1.85 -19.87 -7.37
CA GLY A 37 2.94 -19.42 -6.51
C GLY A 37 3.85 -20.58 -6.06
N ALA A 38 3.28 -21.70 -5.64
CA ALA A 38 4.04 -22.88 -5.24
C ALA A 38 4.87 -23.47 -6.40
N VAL A 39 4.30 -23.55 -7.60
CA VAL A 39 5.02 -23.99 -8.81
C VAL A 39 6.14 -23.01 -9.17
N GLN A 40 5.90 -21.70 -9.03
CA GLN A 40 6.91 -20.67 -9.28
C GLN A 40 8.07 -20.74 -8.26
N SER A 41 7.78 -20.96 -6.98
CA SER A 41 8.81 -21.19 -5.97
C SER A 41 9.59 -22.49 -6.25
N ALA A 42 8.92 -23.56 -6.68
CA ALA A 42 9.57 -24.78 -7.10
C ALA A 42 10.50 -24.56 -8.32
N ALA A 43 10.10 -23.71 -9.27
CA ALA A 43 10.91 -23.34 -10.42
C ALA A 43 12.27 -22.74 -10.00
N GLN A 44 12.30 -21.91 -8.95
CA GLN A 44 13.53 -21.29 -8.43
C GLN A 44 14.50 -22.32 -7.84
N LEU A 45 14.01 -23.41 -7.26
CA LEU A 45 14.86 -24.44 -6.66
C LEU A 45 15.71 -25.18 -7.70
N PHE A 46 15.27 -25.24 -8.96
CA PHE A 46 16.03 -25.86 -10.04
C PHE A 46 17.23 -25.02 -10.50
N GLY A 47 17.32 -23.76 -10.07
CA GLY A 47 18.41 -22.85 -10.41
C GLY A 47 18.53 -22.68 -11.93
N ARG A 48 19.69 -23.03 -12.47
CA ARG A 48 20.00 -22.89 -13.91
C ARG A 48 19.58 -24.08 -14.75
N ALA A 49 18.99 -25.11 -14.16
CA ALA A 49 18.57 -26.29 -14.91
C ALA A 49 17.46 -25.92 -15.91
N PRO A 50 17.40 -26.55 -17.11
CA PRO A 50 16.35 -26.30 -18.09
C PRO A 50 14.92 -26.47 -17.54
N ALA A 51 14.77 -27.29 -16.50
CA ALA A 51 13.52 -27.47 -15.77
C ALA A 51 12.98 -26.19 -15.13
N ALA A 52 13.84 -25.27 -14.67
CA ALA A 52 13.43 -24.02 -14.03
C ALA A 52 12.51 -23.21 -14.96
N ARG A 53 12.91 -23.09 -16.23
CA ARG A 53 12.12 -22.38 -17.26
C ARG A 53 10.77 -23.04 -17.50
N LEU A 54 10.76 -24.36 -17.71
CA LEU A 54 9.54 -25.11 -18.01
C LEU A 54 8.52 -25.03 -16.86
N TRP A 55 8.99 -25.03 -15.62
CA TRP A 55 8.16 -24.87 -14.43
C TRP A 55 7.65 -23.43 -14.27
N ALA A 56 8.48 -22.42 -14.56
CA ALA A 56 8.03 -21.03 -14.59
C ALA A 56 6.98 -20.76 -15.68
N THR A 57 7.16 -21.33 -16.89
CA THR A 57 6.16 -21.28 -17.96
C THR A 57 4.84 -21.90 -17.53
N PHE A 58 4.87 -23.01 -16.80
CA PHE A 58 3.66 -23.62 -16.28
C PHE A 58 2.97 -22.76 -15.21
N ALA A 59 3.74 -22.14 -14.30
CA ALA A 59 3.20 -21.21 -13.31
C ALA A 59 2.51 -20.00 -13.96
N GLU A 60 3.16 -19.36 -14.94
CA GLU A 60 2.59 -18.24 -15.69
C GLU A 60 1.32 -18.64 -16.48
N ALA A 61 1.26 -19.88 -16.98
CA ALA A 61 0.05 -20.41 -17.60
C ALA A 61 -1.12 -20.54 -16.61
N ILE A 62 -0.85 -20.97 -15.37
CA ILE A 62 -1.87 -21.03 -14.30
C ILE A 62 -2.33 -19.61 -13.92
N GLU A 63 -1.41 -18.64 -13.83
CA GLU A 63 -1.76 -17.22 -13.58
C GLU A 63 -2.67 -16.64 -14.68
N CYS A 64 -2.46 -17.03 -15.95
CA CYS A 64 -3.37 -16.66 -17.03
C CYS A 64 -4.78 -17.23 -16.79
N VAL A 65 -4.89 -18.49 -16.34
CA VAL A 65 -6.17 -19.12 -15.99
C VAL A 65 -6.83 -18.45 -14.78
N VAL A 66 -6.06 -18.04 -13.76
CA VAL A 66 -6.56 -17.28 -12.59
C VAL A 66 -7.23 -15.99 -13.03
N LEU A 67 -6.59 -15.23 -13.93
CA LEU A 67 -7.14 -13.99 -14.47
C LEU A 67 -8.42 -14.21 -15.28
N LEU A 68 -8.49 -15.30 -16.05
CA LEU A 68 -9.72 -15.66 -16.79
C LEU A 68 -10.87 -16.04 -15.86
N GLU A 69 -10.62 -16.84 -14.82
CA GLU A 69 -11.66 -17.19 -13.86
C GLU A 69 -12.13 -15.95 -13.10
N THR A 70 -11.22 -15.05 -12.75
CA THR A 70 -11.55 -13.78 -12.08
C THR A 70 -12.39 -12.89 -13.01
N TRP A 71 -12.01 -12.78 -14.28
CA TRP A 71 -12.80 -12.09 -15.30
C TRP A 71 -14.22 -12.67 -15.39
N ARG A 72 -14.35 -14.00 -15.52
CA ARG A 72 -15.64 -14.68 -15.62
C ARG A 72 -16.53 -14.38 -14.42
N TRP A 73 -15.98 -14.42 -13.20
CA TRP A 73 -16.73 -14.08 -11.98
C TRP A 73 -17.09 -12.60 -11.90
N ALA A 74 -16.17 -11.70 -12.25
CA ALA A 74 -16.41 -10.26 -12.26
C ALA A 74 -17.53 -9.88 -13.26
N VAL A 75 -17.56 -10.51 -14.43
CA VAL A 75 -18.65 -10.36 -15.42
C VAL A 75 -19.97 -10.87 -14.85
N LEU A 76 -20.00 -12.06 -14.26
CA LEU A 76 -21.20 -12.64 -13.63
C LEU A 76 -21.73 -11.79 -12.46
N ALA A 77 -20.83 -11.14 -11.72
CA ALA A 77 -21.16 -10.25 -10.61
C ALA A 77 -21.48 -8.81 -11.04
N ALA A 78 -21.42 -8.50 -12.34
CA ALA A 78 -21.59 -7.16 -12.90
C ALA A 78 -20.63 -6.11 -12.27
N GLU A 79 -19.40 -6.52 -11.97
CA GLU A 79 -18.36 -5.61 -11.48
C GLU A 79 -17.98 -4.58 -12.54
N GLN A 80 -17.71 -3.35 -12.09
CA GLN A 80 -17.20 -2.31 -12.98
C GLN A 80 -15.80 -2.67 -13.50
N ASP A 81 -15.57 -2.45 -14.80
CA ASP A 81 -14.30 -2.73 -15.48
C ASP A 81 -13.79 -4.18 -15.33
N ALA A 82 -14.71 -5.17 -15.34
CA ALA A 82 -14.35 -6.60 -15.31
C ALA A 82 -13.33 -6.97 -16.42
N ASP A 83 -13.41 -6.33 -17.59
CA ASP A 83 -12.52 -6.56 -18.74
C ASP A 83 -11.05 -6.28 -18.47
N ARG A 84 -10.69 -5.57 -17.39
CA ARG A 84 -9.29 -5.40 -16.95
C ARG A 84 -8.58 -6.74 -16.75
N TYR A 85 -9.29 -7.76 -16.26
CA TYR A 85 -8.74 -9.08 -15.99
C TYR A 85 -8.43 -9.84 -17.29
N LEU A 86 -9.33 -9.80 -18.27
CA LEU A 86 -9.10 -10.39 -19.59
C LEU A 86 -7.98 -9.67 -20.36
N ARG A 87 -7.92 -8.34 -20.27
CA ARG A 87 -6.81 -7.55 -20.84
C ARG A 87 -5.46 -7.93 -20.25
N ALA A 88 -5.41 -8.10 -18.92
CA ALA A 88 -4.19 -8.56 -18.24
C ALA A 88 -3.79 -9.99 -18.66
N ALA A 89 -4.74 -10.91 -18.78
CA ALA A 89 -4.48 -12.28 -19.25
C ALA A 89 -3.88 -12.28 -20.67
N ARG A 90 -4.44 -11.49 -21.59
CA ARG A 90 -3.92 -11.35 -22.96
C ARG A 90 -2.50 -10.79 -22.99
N LYS A 91 -2.22 -9.74 -22.21
CA LYS A 91 -0.88 -9.16 -22.13
C LYS A 91 0.15 -10.13 -21.54
N ARG A 92 -0.24 -10.92 -20.53
CA ARG A 92 0.62 -11.99 -20.01
C ARG A 92 0.89 -13.08 -21.03
N LEU A 93 -0.12 -13.48 -21.80
CA LEU A 93 0.06 -14.45 -22.88
C LEU A 93 1.00 -13.92 -23.98
N GLU A 94 0.90 -12.64 -24.37
CA GLU A 94 1.83 -12.01 -25.33
C GLU A 94 3.28 -12.04 -24.82
N ARG A 95 3.50 -11.70 -23.55
CA ARG A 95 4.82 -11.80 -22.90
C ARG A 95 5.31 -13.24 -22.88
N LEU A 96 4.48 -14.19 -22.44
CA LEU A 96 4.81 -15.61 -22.40
C LEU A 96 5.17 -16.16 -23.78
N ALA A 97 4.46 -15.75 -24.84
CA ALA A 97 4.77 -16.14 -26.21
C ALA A 97 6.11 -15.60 -26.71
N THR A 98 6.55 -14.44 -26.20
CA THR A 98 7.84 -13.82 -26.55
C THR A 98 8.99 -14.47 -25.78
N GLU A 99 8.74 -14.89 -24.54
CA GLU A 99 9.73 -15.47 -23.63
C GLU A 99 9.79 -17.01 -23.70
N ALA A 100 8.79 -17.68 -24.26
CA ALA A 100 8.75 -19.12 -24.39
C ALA A 100 9.86 -19.64 -25.32
N GLY A 101 10.51 -20.73 -24.90
CA GLY A 101 11.44 -21.46 -25.73
C GLY A 101 10.73 -22.28 -26.81
N GLN A 102 11.51 -22.93 -27.67
CA GLN A 102 10.98 -23.80 -28.73
C GLN A 102 10.78 -25.25 -28.26
N THR A 103 10.50 -25.49 -26.97
CA THR A 103 10.23 -26.86 -26.49
C THR A 103 8.81 -27.30 -26.80
N VAL A 104 8.60 -28.61 -26.94
CA VAL A 104 7.27 -29.21 -27.19
C VAL A 104 6.28 -28.86 -26.07
N PHE A 105 6.75 -28.74 -24.83
CA PHE A 105 5.92 -28.37 -23.69
C PHE A 105 5.46 -26.91 -23.77
N GLU A 106 6.38 -25.98 -23.99
CA GLU A 106 6.06 -24.55 -24.11
C GLU A 106 5.10 -24.29 -25.28
N ALA A 107 5.32 -24.95 -26.42
CA ALA A 107 4.42 -24.89 -27.57
C ALA A 107 3.01 -25.41 -27.24
N ALA A 108 2.90 -26.52 -26.50
CA ALA A 108 1.61 -27.06 -26.05
C ALA A 108 0.89 -26.11 -25.08
N VAL A 109 1.62 -25.48 -24.16
CA VAL A 109 1.08 -24.48 -23.23
C VAL A 109 0.54 -23.27 -23.99
N LEU A 110 1.30 -22.72 -24.93
CA LEU A 110 0.86 -21.58 -25.74
C LEU A 110 -0.37 -21.92 -26.59
N ALA A 111 -0.38 -23.10 -27.23
CA ALA A 111 -1.53 -23.56 -28.00
C ALA A 111 -2.79 -23.72 -27.13
N CYS A 112 -2.62 -24.20 -25.89
CA CYS A 112 -3.71 -24.32 -24.93
C CYS A 112 -4.28 -22.96 -24.49
N LEU A 113 -3.44 -21.93 -24.36
CA LEU A 113 -3.84 -20.60 -23.93
C LEU A 113 -4.29 -19.70 -25.09
N ALA A 114 -4.03 -20.07 -26.34
CA ALA A 114 -4.42 -19.29 -27.53
C ALA A 114 -5.89 -18.81 -27.53
N PRO A 115 -6.88 -19.59 -27.06
CA PRO A 115 -8.28 -19.14 -26.99
C PRO A 115 -8.53 -17.89 -26.13
N ILE A 116 -7.61 -17.49 -25.23
CA ILE A 116 -7.68 -16.24 -24.43
C ILE A 116 -7.82 -14.99 -25.31
N GLN A 117 -7.30 -15.05 -26.54
CA GLN A 117 -7.38 -13.95 -27.50
C GLN A 117 -8.77 -13.79 -28.11
N THR A 118 -9.67 -14.77 -27.95
CA THR A 118 -11.06 -14.68 -28.43
C THR A 118 -11.87 -13.72 -27.56
N ALA A 119 -13.02 -13.24 -28.08
CA ALA A 119 -13.86 -12.28 -27.39
C ALA A 119 -14.49 -12.84 -26.10
N ASP A 120 -14.82 -14.13 -26.08
CA ASP A 120 -15.45 -14.82 -24.94
C ASP A 120 -14.76 -16.18 -24.72
N PRO A 121 -13.59 -16.19 -24.03
CA PRO A 121 -12.82 -17.42 -23.82
C PRO A 121 -13.49 -18.34 -22.79
N ASP A 122 -13.65 -19.62 -23.15
CA ASP A 122 -14.10 -20.67 -22.23
C ASP A 122 -12.99 -21.03 -21.23
N SER A 123 -13.04 -20.42 -20.05
CA SER A 123 -12.06 -20.62 -18.98
C SER A 123 -12.02 -22.08 -18.51
N GLY A 124 -13.15 -22.77 -18.49
CA GLY A 124 -13.25 -24.18 -18.08
C GLY A 124 -12.55 -25.12 -19.06
N ALA A 125 -12.75 -24.89 -20.36
CA ALA A 125 -12.08 -25.66 -21.41
C ALA A 125 -10.56 -25.45 -21.39
N ILE A 126 -10.09 -24.19 -21.27
CA ILE A 126 -8.67 -23.85 -21.21
C ILE A 126 -8.02 -24.50 -19.97
N ARG A 127 -8.67 -24.38 -18.82
CA ARG A 127 -8.21 -24.98 -17.55
C ARG A 127 -8.10 -26.51 -17.66
N SER A 128 -9.13 -27.17 -18.21
CA SER A 128 -9.13 -28.62 -18.42
C SER A 128 -8.04 -29.08 -19.39
N ALA A 129 -7.80 -28.31 -20.45
CA ALA A 129 -6.75 -28.59 -21.43
C ALA A 129 -5.35 -28.42 -20.81
N LEU A 130 -5.13 -27.36 -20.02
CA LEU A 130 -3.85 -27.12 -19.35
C LEU A 130 -3.50 -28.25 -18.37
N ALA A 131 -4.50 -28.77 -17.63
CA ALA A 131 -4.34 -29.90 -16.71
C ALA A 131 -3.96 -31.24 -17.38
N LYS A 132 -4.07 -31.33 -18.70
CA LYS A 132 -3.76 -32.53 -19.49
C LYS A 132 -2.40 -32.46 -20.15
N ILE A 133 -1.74 -31.30 -20.16
CA ILE A 133 -0.42 -31.16 -20.77
C ILE A 133 0.59 -31.98 -19.94
N PRO A 134 1.32 -32.93 -20.55
CA PRO A 134 2.31 -33.73 -19.84
C PRO A 134 3.51 -32.86 -19.46
N MET A 135 3.52 -32.38 -18.21
CA MET A 135 4.62 -31.57 -17.68
C MET A 135 5.92 -32.39 -17.57
N PRO A 136 7.04 -31.89 -18.11
CA PRO A 136 8.35 -32.53 -17.99
C PRO A 136 8.73 -32.76 -16.53
N VAL A 137 9.22 -33.97 -16.23
CA VAL A 137 9.68 -34.36 -14.89
C VAL A 137 11.03 -33.69 -14.63
N ALA A 138 11.08 -32.80 -13.65
CA ALA A 138 12.31 -32.13 -13.25
C ALA A 138 13.00 -32.93 -12.16
N ILE A 139 14.08 -33.63 -12.53
CA ILE A 139 14.81 -34.54 -11.62
C ILE A 139 16.08 -33.87 -11.09
N ILE A 140 16.70 -32.98 -11.86
CA ILE A 140 18.03 -32.43 -11.59
C ILE A 140 17.91 -30.93 -11.31
N ALA A 141 18.40 -30.51 -10.15
CA ALA A 141 18.73 -29.11 -9.88
C ALA A 141 20.16 -28.80 -10.33
N ASP A 142 20.35 -27.63 -10.92
CA ASP A 142 21.67 -27.00 -11.08
C ASP A 142 21.67 -25.73 -10.23
N PRO A 143 21.79 -25.87 -8.89
CA PRO A 143 21.85 -24.71 -8.00
C PRO A 143 23.08 -23.87 -8.37
N GLU A 144 22.96 -22.56 -8.29
CA GLU A 144 24.11 -21.69 -8.48
C GLU A 144 25.25 -22.10 -7.52
N PRO A 145 26.50 -22.20 -8.00
CA PRO A 145 27.61 -22.63 -7.18
C PRO A 145 27.82 -21.63 -6.03
N GLN A 146 27.53 -22.06 -4.80
CA GLN A 146 27.87 -21.31 -3.61
C GLN A 146 29.39 -21.37 -3.39
N LEU A 147 30.03 -20.20 -3.34
CA LEU A 147 31.46 -20.09 -3.05
C LEU A 147 31.73 -20.52 -1.59
N PRO A 148 32.71 -21.42 -1.34
CA PRO A 148 33.13 -21.79 0.02
C PRO A 148 33.63 -20.57 0.82
N ASP A 149 33.40 -20.56 2.12
CA ASP A 149 33.71 -19.42 3.00
C ASP A 149 35.20 -19.01 3.00
N TRP A 150 36.11 -19.96 2.75
CA TRP A 150 37.55 -19.69 2.66
C TRP A 150 37.97 -19.01 1.35
N ALA A 151 37.15 -19.07 0.30
CA ALA A 151 37.37 -18.35 -0.95
C ALA A 151 36.90 -16.88 -0.89
N ARG A 152 36.35 -16.43 0.25
CA ARG A 152 35.91 -15.05 0.48
C ARG A 152 37.00 -14.12 1.00
N HIS A 153 38.17 -14.64 1.41
CA HIS A 153 39.16 -13.87 2.16
C HIS A 153 40.50 -13.61 1.46
N ASP A 154 40.81 -14.23 0.32
CA ASP A 154 42.05 -13.96 -0.41
C ASP A 154 41.79 -13.88 -1.92
N ARG A 155 41.58 -12.66 -2.43
CA ARG A 155 41.79 -12.36 -3.85
C ARG A 155 42.64 -11.11 -4.01
N PRO A 156 43.86 -11.24 -4.59
CA PRO A 156 44.44 -10.19 -5.40
C PRO A 156 43.54 -9.92 -6.63
N ALA A 157 43.60 -8.69 -7.13
CA ALA A 157 42.72 -8.12 -8.15
C ALA A 157 42.39 -9.04 -9.34
N ASP A 158 41.10 -8.99 -9.72
CA ASP A 158 40.43 -9.72 -10.78
C ASP A 158 41.07 -9.60 -12.18
N GLU A 159 41.21 -10.74 -12.86
CA GLU A 159 41.03 -10.82 -14.31
C GLU A 159 39.66 -11.48 -14.61
N ALA A 160 38.75 -10.60 -15.04
CA ALA A 160 37.45 -10.73 -15.70
C ALA A 160 36.82 -12.14 -15.86
N ARG A 161 35.74 -12.37 -15.10
CA ARG A 161 34.53 -13.00 -15.66
C ARG A 161 33.71 -11.92 -16.37
N PRO A 162 32.98 -12.21 -17.46
CA PRO A 162 31.93 -11.32 -17.96
C PRO A 162 30.76 -11.38 -16.96
N GLU A 163 30.80 -10.59 -15.87
CA GLU A 163 30.42 -9.17 -15.73
C GLU A 163 28.94 -9.09 -15.29
N GLU A 164 28.76 -9.14 -13.97
CA GLU A 164 27.49 -8.85 -13.30
C GLU A 164 27.00 -7.46 -13.74
N LEU A 165 25.67 -7.35 -13.96
CA LEU A 165 24.99 -6.10 -14.32
C LEU A 165 25.47 -4.97 -13.40
N ALA A 166 25.76 -3.80 -13.96
CA ALA A 166 26.11 -2.63 -13.17
C ALA A 166 24.98 -2.33 -12.16
N VAL A 167 25.29 -2.43 -10.87
CA VAL A 167 24.38 -2.09 -9.77
C VAL A 167 24.64 -0.68 -9.25
N ALA A 168 23.61 0.17 -9.21
CA ALA A 168 23.63 1.50 -8.59
C ALA A 168 22.86 1.48 -7.26
N PHE A 169 23.53 1.69 -6.12
CA PHE A 169 22.88 1.83 -4.81
C PHE A 169 22.56 3.29 -4.54
N LEU A 170 21.29 3.63 -4.30
CA LEU A 170 20.85 5.00 -4.03
C LEU A 170 20.50 5.20 -2.55
N GLU A 171 21.05 6.26 -1.96
CA GLU A 171 20.62 6.83 -0.68
C GLU A 171 20.18 8.28 -0.90
N PHE A 172 19.02 8.64 -0.36
CA PHE A 172 18.47 9.99 -0.45
C PHE A 172 18.52 10.69 0.90
N ALA A 173 18.94 11.95 0.90
CA ALA A 173 18.71 12.86 2.01
C ALA A 173 18.04 14.14 1.52
N ILE A 174 17.06 14.62 2.28
CA ILE A 174 16.28 15.82 1.97
C ILE A 174 16.54 16.84 3.08
N ASP A 175 16.95 18.05 2.69
CA ASP A 175 17.30 19.14 3.62
C ASP A 175 18.25 18.68 4.75
N GLY A 176 19.21 17.82 4.40
CA GLY A 176 20.21 17.27 5.31
C GLY A 176 19.73 16.11 6.20
N LYS A 177 18.52 15.59 6.01
CA LYS A 177 17.97 14.44 6.76
C LYS A 177 17.73 13.26 5.83
N ALA A 178 18.08 12.05 6.29
CA ALA A 178 17.80 10.83 5.53
C ALA A 178 16.31 10.76 5.15
N ALA A 179 16.03 10.40 3.89
CA ALA A 179 14.67 10.31 3.39
C ALA A 179 13.90 9.21 4.12
N SER A 180 12.81 9.58 4.79
CA SER A 180 11.89 8.67 5.45
C SER A 180 11.08 7.87 4.43
N HIS A 181 10.39 6.81 4.90
CA HIS A 181 9.50 6.00 4.06
C HIS A 181 8.47 6.85 3.28
N ILE A 182 7.95 7.91 3.89
CA ILE A 182 7.22 9.01 3.26
C ILE A 182 7.86 10.29 3.83
N HIS A 183 8.35 11.17 2.97
CA HIS A 183 8.96 12.43 3.38
C HIS A 183 8.02 13.60 3.10
N TRP A 184 7.73 14.40 4.13
CA TRP A 184 6.93 15.60 3.95
C TRP A 184 7.77 16.71 3.32
N LEU A 185 7.19 17.41 2.35
CA LEU A 185 7.78 18.59 1.74
C LEU A 185 6.77 19.72 1.68
N ALA A 186 7.25 20.94 1.92
CA ALA A 186 6.43 22.12 1.77
C ALA A 186 6.22 22.40 0.27
N PRO A 187 4.98 22.40 -0.23
CA PRO A 187 4.71 22.77 -1.61
C PRO A 187 5.15 24.21 -1.88
N GLN A 188 5.54 24.47 -3.12
CA GLN A 188 5.98 25.76 -3.64
C GLN A 188 7.23 26.32 -2.95
N GLN A 189 8.01 25.44 -2.31
CA GLN A 189 9.31 25.75 -1.75
C GLN A 189 10.38 24.86 -2.40
N THR A 190 11.57 25.43 -2.56
CA THR A 190 12.73 24.70 -3.06
C THR A 190 13.40 23.95 -1.91
N HIS A 191 13.57 22.64 -2.11
CA HIS A 191 14.23 21.73 -1.17
C HIS A 191 15.53 21.19 -1.77
N ASP A 192 16.47 20.84 -0.90
CA ASP A 192 17.71 20.16 -1.28
C ASP A 192 17.47 18.65 -1.32
N LEU A 193 17.68 18.03 -2.48
CA LEU A 193 17.72 16.59 -2.65
C LEU A 193 19.17 16.15 -2.83
N HIS A 194 19.72 15.57 -1.79
CA HIS A 194 21.02 14.92 -1.81
C HIS A 194 20.86 13.47 -2.22
N LEU A 195 21.68 13.05 -3.18
CA LEU A 195 21.79 11.68 -3.64
C LEU A 195 23.22 11.21 -3.42
N ALA A 196 23.38 10.07 -2.73
CA ALA A 196 24.60 9.29 -2.75
C ALA A 196 24.39 8.03 -3.58
N VAL A 197 25.27 7.79 -4.54
CA VAL A 197 25.21 6.63 -5.43
C VAL A 197 26.51 5.84 -5.42
N LYS A 198 26.40 4.51 -5.25
CA LYS A 198 27.51 3.57 -5.43
C LYS A 198 27.29 2.75 -6.70
N VAL A 199 28.19 2.86 -7.66
CA VAL A 199 28.18 2.10 -8.91
C VAL A 199 29.22 0.98 -8.81
N SER A 200 28.76 -0.27 -8.87
CA SER A 200 29.62 -1.46 -8.73
C SER A 200 30.66 -1.60 -9.84
N ARG A 201 30.30 -1.28 -11.07
CA ARG A 201 31.11 -1.40 -12.29
C ARG A 201 30.64 -0.38 -13.31
N TRP A 202 31.56 0.10 -14.13
CA TRP A 202 31.23 0.98 -15.26
C TRP A 202 31.33 0.21 -16.57
N PRO A 203 30.23 0.05 -17.34
CA PRO A 203 30.25 -0.69 -18.60
C PRO A 203 31.29 -0.15 -19.60
N ASP A 204 31.82 -1.06 -20.42
CA ASP A 204 32.69 -0.68 -21.51
C ASP A 204 31.92 0.14 -22.56
N GLY A 205 32.55 1.19 -23.07
CA GLY A 205 31.95 2.12 -24.03
C GLY A 205 31.08 3.21 -23.41
N ALA A 206 30.66 3.09 -22.15
CA ALA A 206 29.92 4.15 -21.46
C ALA A 206 30.85 5.26 -20.94
N ASP A 207 30.46 6.52 -21.13
CA ASP A 207 31.19 7.70 -20.67
C ASP A 207 30.53 8.39 -19.47
N ARG A 208 29.21 8.24 -19.32
CA ARG A 208 28.39 8.87 -18.28
C ARG A 208 27.31 7.93 -17.75
N ILE A 209 26.87 8.15 -16.52
CA ILE A 209 25.64 7.60 -15.95
C ILE A 209 24.68 8.74 -15.63
N GLN A 210 23.43 8.59 -16.05
CA GLN A 210 22.36 9.52 -15.77
C GLN A 210 21.32 8.86 -14.86
N LEU A 211 20.94 9.56 -13.80
CA LEU A 211 19.91 9.14 -12.85
C LEU A 211 18.72 10.09 -12.97
N SER A 212 17.62 9.56 -13.50
CA SER A 212 16.42 10.36 -13.80
C SER A 212 15.20 9.88 -13.00
N PRO A 213 14.34 10.81 -12.53
CA PRO A 213 13.11 10.46 -11.85
C PRO A 213 12.06 9.96 -12.84
N VAL A 214 11.50 8.78 -12.58
CA VAL A 214 10.40 8.15 -13.30
C VAL A 214 9.16 8.17 -12.41
N SER A 215 8.07 8.72 -12.91
CA SER A 215 6.80 8.79 -12.18
C SER A 215 5.61 8.75 -13.14
N VAL A 216 4.45 8.35 -12.61
CA VAL A 216 3.15 8.47 -13.28
C VAL A 216 2.49 9.83 -13.05
N GLU A 217 3.10 10.64 -12.19
CA GLU A 217 2.59 11.93 -11.78
C GLU A 217 2.76 12.95 -12.92
N PRO A 218 1.80 13.87 -13.13
CA PRO A 218 1.90 14.82 -14.23
C PRO A 218 3.14 15.72 -14.10
N SER A 219 3.89 15.92 -15.18
CA SER A 219 5.15 16.69 -15.15
C SER A 219 5.05 18.14 -14.68
N ARG A 220 3.83 18.69 -14.57
CA ARG A 220 3.59 20.04 -14.04
C ARG A 220 3.44 20.10 -12.52
N THR A 221 3.38 18.96 -11.83
CA THR A 221 3.17 18.93 -10.38
C THR A 221 4.46 18.95 -9.58
N PHE A 222 5.61 18.68 -10.20
CA PHE A 222 6.91 18.61 -9.55
C PHE A 222 8.06 19.02 -10.48
N GLU A 223 9.15 19.44 -9.86
CA GLU A 223 10.50 19.53 -10.44
C GLU A 223 11.42 18.67 -9.58
N LEU A 224 12.09 17.70 -10.19
CA LEU A 224 13.07 16.83 -9.52
C LEU A 224 14.37 16.83 -10.34
N PRO A 225 15.53 16.79 -9.65
CA PRO A 225 16.82 16.86 -10.33
C PRO A 225 17.12 15.55 -11.06
N ILE A 226 17.75 15.71 -12.22
CA ILE A 226 18.47 14.65 -12.91
C ILE A 226 19.93 14.76 -12.46
N PHE A 227 20.52 13.64 -12.03
CA PHE A 227 21.92 13.60 -11.64
C PHE A 227 22.73 12.95 -12.75
N GLU A 228 23.86 13.54 -13.12
CA GLU A 228 24.74 13.05 -14.18
C GLU A 228 26.16 12.95 -13.64
N PHE A 229 26.76 11.77 -13.78
CA PHE A 229 28.14 11.54 -13.35
C PHE A 229 28.96 11.03 -14.53
N GLU A 230 30.14 11.60 -14.71
CA GLU A 230 31.13 11.12 -15.68
C GLU A 230 31.90 9.92 -15.11
N LYS A 231 32.43 9.06 -16.00
CA LYS A 231 33.28 7.94 -15.59
C LYS A 231 34.51 8.45 -14.83
N PRO A 232 34.67 8.12 -13.55
CA PRO A 232 35.79 8.59 -12.76
C PRO A 232 37.06 7.78 -13.08
N ALA A 233 38.21 8.38 -12.84
CA ALA A 233 39.48 7.66 -12.89
C ALA A 233 39.60 6.67 -11.72
N GLY A 234 40.19 5.50 -11.97
CA GLY A 234 40.45 4.48 -10.95
C GLY A 234 39.66 3.19 -11.15
N ALA A 235 39.86 2.25 -10.23
CA ALA A 235 39.17 0.97 -10.24
C ALA A 235 37.80 1.08 -9.54
N PRO A 236 36.79 0.31 -9.98
CA PRO A 236 35.51 0.20 -9.26
C PRO A 236 35.69 -0.37 -7.83
N PRO A 237 34.69 -0.23 -6.94
CA PRO A 237 33.41 0.46 -7.13
C PRO A 237 33.55 1.98 -7.06
N TYR A 238 32.68 2.67 -7.78
CA TYR A 238 32.67 4.13 -7.86
C TYR A 238 31.62 4.72 -6.93
N PHE A 239 31.96 5.81 -6.26
CA PHE A 239 31.09 6.50 -5.33
C PHE A 239 30.90 7.94 -5.81
N PHE A 240 29.64 8.36 -5.90
CA PHE A 240 29.28 9.71 -6.27
C PHE A 240 28.27 10.25 -5.28
N SER A 241 28.26 11.57 -5.18
CA SER A 241 27.40 12.30 -4.29
C SER A 241 27.14 13.66 -4.90
N GLU A 242 25.88 14.03 -5.03
CA GLU A 242 25.49 15.34 -5.54
C GLU A 242 24.21 15.82 -4.85
N THR A 243 24.03 17.13 -4.81
CA THR A 243 22.82 17.76 -4.28
C THR A 243 22.15 18.55 -5.40
N GLY A 244 20.93 18.15 -5.74
CA GLY A 244 20.06 18.84 -6.66
C GLY A 244 18.94 19.60 -5.95
N ARG A 245 18.23 20.45 -6.69
CA ARG A 245 17.06 21.18 -6.19
C ARG A 245 15.78 20.47 -6.64
N MET A 246 14.80 20.39 -5.75
CA MET A 246 13.47 19.88 -6.07
C MET A 246 12.37 20.80 -5.55
N VAL A 247 11.21 20.77 -6.20
CA VAL A 247 10.01 21.54 -5.83
C VAL A 247 8.76 20.69 -6.09
N LEU A 248 7.81 20.69 -5.15
CA LEU A 248 6.44 20.26 -5.42
C LEU A 248 5.58 21.49 -5.72
N HIS A 249 5.02 21.61 -6.92
CA HIS A 249 4.26 22.81 -7.29
C HIS A 249 2.85 22.86 -6.71
N THR A 250 2.26 21.68 -6.48
CA THR A 250 0.85 21.57 -6.09
C THR A 250 0.70 20.96 -4.70
N PRO A 251 0.04 21.66 -3.76
CA PRO A 251 -0.29 21.08 -2.46
C PRO A 251 -1.23 19.89 -2.63
N GLN A 252 -1.02 18.86 -1.83
CA GLN A 252 -1.84 17.65 -1.88
C GLN A 252 -3.05 17.77 -0.95
N ALA A 253 -4.19 17.24 -1.40
CA ALA A 253 -5.37 17.11 -0.54
C ALA A 253 -5.12 16.08 0.57
N LEU A 254 -5.84 16.19 1.68
CA LEU A 254 -5.70 15.30 2.85
C LEU A 254 -5.69 13.80 2.49
N ALA A 255 -6.60 13.38 1.61
CA ALA A 255 -6.75 11.98 1.18
C ALA A 255 -5.89 11.60 -0.03
N ALA A 256 -5.07 12.52 -0.57
CA ALA A 256 -4.22 12.20 -1.70
C ALA A 256 -3.09 11.25 -1.28
N ARG A 257 -2.77 10.28 -2.14
CA ARG A 257 -1.59 9.43 -1.97
C ARG A 257 -0.32 10.28 -2.08
N PRO A 258 0.79 9.91 -1.41
CA PRO A 258 2.08 10.54 -1.64
C PRO A 258 2.47 10.44 -3.13
N TYR A 259 3.20 11.43 -3.62
CA TYR A 259 3.87 11.33 -4.91
C TYR A 259 4.93 10.22 -4.84
N GLU A 260 5.01 9.37 -5.86
CA GLU A 260 6.01 8.30 -5.93
C GLU A 260 6.93 8.51 -7.13
N PHE A 261 8.23 8.50 -6.89
CA PHE A 261 9.27 8.67 -7.90
C PHE A 261 10.25 7.51 -7.82
N MET A 262 10.49 6.83 -8.94
CA MET A 262 11.53 5.83 -9.07
C MET A 262 12.72 6.45 -9.78
N TYR A 263 13.91 6.45 -9.18
CA TYR A 263 15.10 6.87 -9.91
C TYR A 263 15.64 5.73 -10.76
N ALA A 264 15.61 5.92 -12.09
CA ALA A 264 16.18 5.01 -13.07
C ALA A 264 17.60 5.44 -13.40
N ALA A 265 18.48 4.45 -13.64
CA ALA A 265 19.86 4.66 -14.02
C ALA A 265 20.08 4.21 -15.47
N GLU A 266 20.69 5.08 -16.27
CA GLU A 266 21.01 4.80 -17.66
C GLU A 266 22.47 5.19 -17.94
N PHE A 267 23.26 4.28 -18.51
CA PHE A 267 24.56 4.65 -19.08
C PHE A 267 24.39 5.20 -20.48
N SER A 268 25.23 6.18 -20.83
CA SER A 268 25.38 6.69 -22.19
C SER A 268 26.81 6.46 -22.67
N PRO A 269 27.04 6.20 -23.98
CA PRO A 269 26.03 6.05 -25.04
C PRO A 269 25.15 4.81 -24.88
N LEU A 270 23.91 4.84 -25.41
CA LEU A 270 22.91 3.76 -25.26
C LEU A 270 23.34 2.41 -25.88
N ASP A 271 24.40 2.40 -26.67
CA ASP A 271 25.01 1.19 -27.25
C ASP A 271 25.81 0.38 -26.21
N SER A 272 25.93 0.88 -24.97
CA SER A 272 26.53 0.20 -23.83
C SER A 272 25.54 -0.74 -23.12
N GLU A 273 26.04 -1.56 -22.19
CA GLU A 273 25.24 -2.57 -21.49
C GLU A 273 24.01 -1.97 -20.79
N GLN A 274 22.83 -2.50 -21.12
CA GLN A 274 21.52 -2.14 -20.58
C GLN A 274 20.73 -3.42 -20.26
N PRO A 275 19.91 -3.47 -19.20
CA PRO A 275 19.59 -2.40 -18.24
C PRO A 275 20.53 -2.35 -17.01
N VAL A 276 20.71 -1.19 -16.42
CA VAL A 276 21.39 -1.03 -15.10
C VAL A 276 20.46 -1.52 -13.99
N VAL A 277 20.96 -2.35 -13.08
CA VAL A 277 20.17 -2.80 -11.93
C VAL A 277 20.26 -1.75 -10.83
N VAL A 278 19.20 -1.00 -10.57
CA VAL A 278 19.16 -0.08 -9.42
C VAL A 278 18.78 -0.85 -8.15
N ALA A 279 19.63 -0.82 -7.13
CA ALA A 279 19.42 -1.45 -5.82
C ALA A 279 19.33 -0.40 -4.68
N GLY A 280 18.75 -0.75 -3.53
CA GLY A 280 18.59 0.17 -2.39
C GLY A 280 17.26 0.95 -2.39
N GLN A 281 17.26 2.18 -1.87
CA GLN A 281 16.06 3.03 -1.80
C GLN A 281 15.80 3.65 -3.18
N ARG A 282 15.23 2.86 -4.10
CA ARG A 282 14.92 3.33 -5.46
C ARG A 282 13.68 4.20 -5.57
N VAL A 283 12.80 4.15 -4.56
CA VAL A 283 11.51 4.86 -4.55
C VAL A 283 11.56 6.00 -3.54
N LEU A 284 11.42 7.22 -4.03
CA LEU A 284 11.22 8.41 -3.24
C LEU A 284 9.72 8.70 -3.12
N ARG A 285 9.21 8.79 -1.90
CA ARG A 285 7.80 9.09 -1.61
C ARG A 285 7.68 10.44 -0.94
N LEU A 286 7.03 11.39 -1.61
CA LEU A 286 6.93 12.78 -1.17
C LEU A 286 5.48 13.14 -0.88
N ASP A 287 5.22 13.73 0.29
CA ASP A 287 3.91 14.22 0.67
C ASP A 287 3.90 15.75 0.71
N GLY A 288 3.05 16.35 -0.13
CA GLY A 288 2.86 17.79 -0.25
C GLY A 288 1.67 18.33 0.55
N THR A 289 1.15 17.63 1.55
CA THR A 289 0.02 18.10 2.35
C THR A 289 0.50 19.17 3.34
N ASP A 290 0.07 20.43 3.19
CA ASP A 290 0.45 21.52 4.09
C ASP A 290 -0.76 22.09 4.85
N PRO A 291 -0.97 21.71 6.12
CA PRO A 291 -2.09 22.21 6.92
C PRO A 291 -1.97 23.70 7.31
N LYS A 292 -0.79 24.34 7.14
CA LYS A 292 -0.67 25.80 7.34
C LYS A 292 -1.25 26.58 6.18
N GLN A 293 -0.95 26.13 4.95
CA GLN A 293 -1.42 26.79 3.73
C GLN A 293 -2.83 26.35 3.34
N SER A 294 -3.21 25.12 3.68
CA SER A 294 -4.53 24.54 3.43
C SER A 294 -5.08 23.92 4.71
N PRO A 295 -5.63 24.74 5.63
CA PRO A 295 -6.24 24.24 6.86
C PRO A 295 -7.33 23.22 6.58
N ILE A 296 -7.35 22.14 7.36
CA ILE A 296 -8.27 21.02 7.18
C ILE A 296 -9.49 21.22 8.08
N THR A 297 -9.27 21.38 9.38
CA THR A 297 -10.32 21.58 10.39
C THR A 297 -10.44 23.03 10.84
N GLY A 298 -9.49 23.88 10.48
CA GLY A 298 -9.32 25.23 11.04
C GLY A 298 -8.51 25.26 12.35
N TYR A 299 -8.11 24.09 12.87
CA TYR A 299 -7.29 23.95 14.07
C TYR A 299 -5.98 23.24 13.73
N TYR A 300 -4.87 23.99 13.66
CA TYR A 300 -3.58 23.47 13.17
C TYR A 300 -3.05 22.25 13.94
N GLY A 301 -3.19 22.22 15.27
CA GLY A 301 -2.79 21.06 16.09
C GLY A 301 -3.57 19.80 15.71
N VAL A 302 -4.89 19.95 15.54
CA VAL A 302 -5.78 18.86 15.11
C VAL A 302 -5.43 18.40 13.68
N ASP A 303 -5.17 19.33 12.77
CA ASP A 303 -4.80 19.03 11.38
C ASP A 303 -3.54 18.16 11.32
N ARG A 304 -2.50 18.51 12.09
CA ARG A 304 -1.29 17.67 12.23
C ARG A 304 -1.62 16.28 12.76
N LYS A 305 -2.49 16.20 13.76
CA LYS A 305 -2.90 14.91 14.33
C LYS A 305 -3.64 14.02 13.34
N LEU A 306 -4.48 14.60 12.48
CA LEU A 306 -5.17 13.85 11.43
C LEU A 306 -4.20 13.30 10.39
N LEU A 307 -3.12 14.03 10.05
CA LEU A 307 -2.06 13.53 9.17
C LEU A 307 -1.30 12.37 9.83
N GLU A 308 -0.97 12.47 11.12
CA GLU A 308 -0.35 11.36 11.86
C GLU A 308 -1.23 10.11 11.86
N ILE A 309 -2.54 10.26 12.04
CA ILE A 309 -3.51 9.16 12.03
C ILE A 309 -3.59 8.54 10.64
N ARG A 310 -3.72 9.36 9.58
CA ARG A 310 -3.71 8.89 8.19
C ARG A 310 -2.46 8.06 7.90
N ASP A 311 -1.29 8.57 8.27
CA ASP A 311 -0.02 7.90 7.98
C ASP A 311 0.14 6.61 8.79
N GLN A 312 -0.41 6.53 10.00
CA GLN A 312 -0.49 5.29 10.77
C GLN A 312 -1.42 4.26 10.11
N LEU A 313 -2.61 4.67 9.66
CA LEU A 313 -3.55 3.76 8.98
C LEU A 313 -2.99 3.26 7.65
N ARG A 314 -2.28 4.11 6.88
CA ARG A 314 -1.64 3.72 5.61
C ARG A 314 -0.52 2.69 5.77
N ARG A 315 0.05 2.55 6.97
CA ARG A 315 1.04 1.51 7.26
C ARG A 315 0.41 0.13 7.40
N GLU A 316 -0.91 0.04 7.54
CA GLU A 316 -1.65 -1.20 7.73
C GLU A 316 -2.10 -1.78 6.38
N PRO A 317 -1.50 -2.87 5.88
CA PRO A 317 -1.69 -3.31 4.49
C PRO A 317 -3.12 -3.72 4.13
N ARG A 318 -3.93 -4.04 5.15
CA ARG A 318 -5.30 -4.54 4.97
C ARG A 318 -6.34 -3.44 4.92
N ILE A 319 -6.01 -2.21 5.33
CA ILE A 319 -6.96 -1.10 5.34
C ILE A 319 -7.01 -0.48 3.94
N PRO A 320 -8.17 -0.50 3.25
CA PRO A 320 -8.27 0.11 1.92
C PRO A 320 -8.12 1.63 2.00
N GLU A 321 -7.46 2.24 1.01
CA GLU A 321 -7.26 3.70 0.95
C GLU A 321 -8.61 4.47 0.98
N GLN A 322 -9.64 3.92 0.34
CA GLN A 322 -10.99 4.50 0.36
C GLN A 322 -11.57 4.56 1.78
N GLU A 323 -11.33 3.53 2.60
CA GLU A 323 -11.80 3.50 3.99
C GLU A 323 -11.07 4.54 4.83
N ILE A 324 -9.76 4.73 4.61
CA ILE A 324 -8.97 5.81 5.23
C ILE A 324 -9.54 7.18 4.82
N ALA A 325 -9.85 7.37 3.54
CA ALA A 325 -10.43 8.62 3.06
C ALA A 325 -11.79 8.93 3.69
N ASP A 326 -12.68 7.93 3.77
CA ASP A 326 -14.00 8.08 4.39
C ASP A 326 -13.89 8.40 5.89
N VAL A 327 -12.99 7.71 6.60
CA VAL A 327 -12.67 7.98 8.01
C VAL A 327 -12.16 9.41 8.21
N LEU A 328 -11.22 9.87 7.37
CA LEU A 328 -10.66 11.20 7.48
C LEU A 328 -11.74 12.28 7.31
N GLN A 329 -12.70 12.10 6.40
CA GLN A 329 -13.81 13.05 6.23
C GLN A 329 -14.65 13.20 7.50
N ILE A 330 -14.90 12.10 8.23
CA ILE A 330 -15.59 12.14 9.52
C ILE A 330 -14.73 12.88 10.55
N LEU A 331 -13.44 12.54 10.63
CA LEU A 331 -12.51 13.15 11.56
C LEU A 331 -12.29 14.66 11.32
N VAL A 332 -12.41 15.15 10.08
CA VAL A 332 -12.37 16.59 9.81
C VAL A 332 -13.50 17.30 10.54
N VAL A 333 -14.73 16.76 10.46
CA VAL A 333 -15.90 17.34 11.12
C VAL A 333 -15.79 17.24 12.64
N LEU A 334 -15.41 16.07 13.14
CA LEU A 334 -15.26 15.86 14.59
C LEU A 334 -14.11 16.69 15.18
N GLY A 335 -12.99 16.81 14.47
CA GLY A 335 -11.85 17.63 14.87
C GLY A 335 -12.22 19.11 14.97
N ASN A 336 -13.00 19.62 14.01
CA ASN A 336 -13.53 20.98 14.08
C ASN A 336 -14.50 21.16 15.27
N LEU A 337 -15.41 20.20 15.50
CA LEU A 337 -16.30 20.20 16.67
C LEU A 337 -15.51 20.20 18.00
N MET A 338 -14.45 19.39 18.09
CA MET A 338 -13.58 19.34 19.27
C MET A 338 -12.93 20.69 19.55
N GLY A 339 -12.40 21.35 18.51
CA GLY A 339 -11.81 22.68 18.63
C GLY A 339 -12.81 23.73 19.10
N GLN A 340 -13.99 23.77 18.47
CA GLN A 340 -15.04 24.72 18.86
C GLN A 340 -15.58 24.44 20.26
N THR A 341 -15.62 23.17 20.68
CA THR A 341 -16.07 22.84 22.05
C THR A 341 -15.19 23.51 23.10
N VAL A 342 -13.87 23.52 22.90
CA VAL A 342 -12.93 24.15 23.84
C VAL A 342 -12.95 25.67 23.69
N GLN A 343 -12.97 26.19 22.45
CA GLN A 343 -12.84 27.62 22.18
C GLN A 343 -14.12 28.42 22.50
N ASP A 344 -15.28 27.88 22.13
CA ASP A 344 -16.59 28.57 22.25
C ASP A 344 -17.43 28.03 23.40
N ALA A 345 -16.90 27.08 24.19
CA ALA A 345 -17.60 26.38 25.26
C ALA A 345 -18.96 25.83 24.78
N LEU A 346 -18.96 25.09 23.65
CA LEU A 346 -20.19 24.56 23.04
C LEU A 346 -20.98 23.64 23.99
N TYR A 347 -20.28 22.92 24.86
CA TYR A 347 -20.86 22.02 25.86
C TYR A 347 -20.46 22.46 27.27
N PRO A 348 -21.04 23.55 27.81
CA PRO A 348 -20.61 24.11 29.10
C PRO A 348 -21.12 23.28 30.30
N ALA A 349 -22.09 22.40 30.09
CA ALA A 349 -22.66 21.52 31.10
C ALA A 349 -22.89 20.11 30.54
N PRO A 350 -22.96 19.07 31.40
CA PRO A 350 -23.23 17.71 30.96
C PRO A 350 -24.56 17.58 30.21
N ILE A 351 -24.53 16.97 29.02
CA ILE A 351 -25.73 16.69 28.21
C ILE A 351 -25.97 15.18 28.10
N PRO A 352 -27.22 14.71 27.90
CA PRO A 352 -27.49 13.30 27.61
C PRO A 352 -26.87 12.86 26.28
N GLU A 353 -26.49 11.58 26.17
CA GLU A 353 -25.92 11.03 24.94
C GLU A 353 -26.83 11.23 23.71
N ALA A 354 -28.16 11.12 23.87
CA ALA A 354 -29.09 11.36 22.78
C ALA A 354 -29.03 12.79 22.23
N GLN A 355 -28.77 13.78 23.09
CA GLN A 355 -28.57 15.17 22.67
C GLN A 355 -27.22 15.30 21.96
N PHE A 356 -26.14 14.76 22.54
CA PHE A 356 -24.81 14.79 21.92
C PHE A 356 -24.82 14.15 20.53
N GLN A 357 -25.51 13.02 20.39
CA GLN A 357 -25.73 12.35 19.14
C GLN A 357 -26.51 13.20 18.13
N ALA A 358 -27.60 13.85 18.54
CA ALA A 358 -28.36 14.74 17.67
C ALA A 358 -27.51 15.90 17.16
N ASP A 359 -26.64 16.44 18.02
CA ASP A 359 -25.69 17.50 17.67
C ASP A 359 -24.67 16.98 16.67
N VAL A 360 -23.91 15.93 16.99
CA VAL A 360 -22.89 15.35 16.09
C VAL A 360 -23.49 14.99 14.72
N ARG A 361 -24.70 14.42 14.69
CA ARG A 361 -25.42 14.16 13.44
C ARG A 361 -25.64 15.43 12.62
N LYS A 362 -26.07 16.53 13.26
CA LYS A 362 -26.28 17.82 12.57
C LYS A 362 -24.97 18.34 11.95
N TRP A 363 -23.87 18.23 12.69
CA TRP A 363 -22.53 18.61 12.20
C TRP A 363 -22.08 17.76 11.01
N LEU A 364 -22.19 16.43 11.12
CA LEU A 364 -21.83 15.51 10.04
C LEU A 364 -22.71 15.75 8.81
N ARG A 365 -24.04 15.91 8.97
CA ARG A 365 -24.96 16.16 7.86
C ARG A 365 -24.74 17.53 7.20
N ALA A 366 -24.22 18.52 7.93
CA ALA A 366 -23.90 19.84 7.38
C ALA A 366 -22.61 19.85 6.52
N SER A 367 -21.76 18.83 6.66
CA SER A 367 -20.57 18.70 5.82
C SER A 367 -20.96 18.37 4.38
N LYS A 368 -20.47 19.18 3.43
CA LYS A 368 -20.68 18.95 1.99
C LYS A 368 -20.09 17.62 1.47
N TYR A 369 -19.16 17.02 2.23
CA TYR A 369 -18.52 15.76 1.87
C TYR A 369 -19.24 14.53 2.44
N ILE A 370 -20.12 14.72 3.43
CA ILE A 370 -20.86 13.64 4.09
C ILE A 370 -22.35 13.75 3.74
N GLY A 371 -23.00 14.84 4.13
CA GLY A 371 -24.35 15.17 3.70
C GLY A 371 -25.35 14.02 3.83
N SER A 372 -26.05 13.73 2.73
CA SER A 372 -27.08 12.70 2.65
C SER A 372 -26.56 11.26 2.73
N GLU A 373 -25.25 11.05 2.61
CA GLU A 373 -24.63 9.73 2.74
C GLU A 373 -24.42 9.30 4.21
N LEU A 374 -24.75 10.17 5.17
CA LEU A 374 -24.81 9.80 6.59
C LEU A 374 -26.04 8.92 6.83
N GLU A 375 -25.80 7.67 7.20
CA GLU A 375 -26.81 6.66 7.52
C GLU A 375 -27.16 6.67 9.01
N GLU A 376 -28.42 6.36 9.28
CA GLU A 376 -29.00 6.23 10.62
C GLU A 376 -29.63 4.85 10.74
N GLN A 377 -29.08 3.98 11.59
CA GLN A 377 -29.66 2.67 11.84
C GLN A 377 -30.48 2.71 13.13
N ALA A 378 -31.81 2.76 13.00
CA ALA A 378 -32.71 2.59 14.13
C ALA A 378 -32.79 1.10 14.49
N GLN A 379 -32.44 0.71 15.72
CA GLN A 379 -32.77 -0.63 16.20
C GLN A 379 -34.30 -0.76 16.32
N ALA A 380 -34.85 -1.84 15.76
CA ALA A 380 -36.24 -2.22 15.97
C ALA A 380 -36.49 -2.35 17.49
N GLY A 381 -37.30 -1.46 18.06
CA GLY A 381 -37.63 -1.49 19.50
C GLY A 381 -37.30 -0.22 20.31
N GLY A 382 -37.15 0.95 19.69
CA GLY A 382 -37.12 2.23 20.42
C GLY A 382 -35.79 2.57 21.13
N GLY A 383 -34.70 1.91 20.75
CA GLY A 383 -33.33 2.17 21.23
C GLY A 383 -32.47 2.96 20.23
N ARG A 384 -31.36 3.53 20.73
CA ARG A 384 -30.41 4.46 20.10
C ARG A 384 -30.13 4.18 18.61
N THR A 385 -30.05 5.25 17.83
CA THR A 385 -29.70 5.22 16.40
C THR A 385 -28.17 5.14 16.26
N ASP A 386 -27.62 4.18 15.54
CA ASP A 386 -26.16 4.20 15.28
C ASP A 386 -25.89 5.03 14.01
N LEU A 387 -24.85 5.86 14.03
CA LEU A 387 -24.43 6.64 12.87
C LEU A 387 -23.40 5.86 12.05
N SER A 388 -23.58 5.83 10.73
CA SER A 388 -22.57 5.30 9.80
C SER A 388 -22.39 6.21 8.59
N PHE A 389 -21.19 6.21 8.02
CA PHE A 389 -20.89 6.87 6.76
C PHE A 389 -20.11 5.89 5.88
N ARG A 390 -20.70 5.48 4.75
CA ARG A 390 -20.13 4.49 3.82
C ARG A 390 -19.66 3.20 4.52
N GLY A 391 -20.39 2.77 5.53
CA GLY A 391 -20.07 1.59 6.35
C GLY A 391 -19.07 1.81 7.47
N VAL A 392 -18.40 2.97 7.57
CA VAL A 392 -17.59 3.35 8.73
C VAL A 392 -18.52 3.68 9.89
N ARG A 393 -18.35 2.99 11.02
CA ARG A 393 -19.19 3.14 12.21
C ARG A 393 -18.71 4.28 13.09
N ILE A 394 -19.66 5.06 13.60
CA ILE A 394 -19.42 6.19 14.51
C ILE A 394 -20.19 5.92 15.81
N GLU A 395 -19.49 5.40 16.81
CA GLU A 395 -20.00 5.18 18.16
C GLU A 395 -19.91 6.50 18.95
N LEU A 396 -21.01 6.92 19.56
CA LEU A 396 -21.07 8.16 20.33
C LEU A 396 -21.36 7.87 21.80
N LYS A 397 -20.60 8.48 22.72
CA LYS A 397 -20.85 8.40 24.17
C LYS A 397 -20.86 9.79 24.79
N SER A 398 -21.61 9.96 25.87
CA SER A 398 -21.52 11.16 26.70
C SER A 398 -21.40 10.78 28.16
N GLU A 399 -20.27 11.17 28.77
CA GLU A 399 -19.98 11.02 30.18
C GLU A 399 -20.31 12.32 30.93
N ARG A 400 -20.96 12.15 32.08
CA ARG A 400 -21.58 13.26 32.83
C ARG A 400 -21.18 13.31 34.30
N LYS A 401 -20.57 12.25 34.82
CA LYS A 401 -20.29 12.04 36.25
C LYS A 401 -18.79 11.94 36.54
N ARG A 402 -18.02 11.40 35.60
CA ARG A 402 -16.59 11.13 35.79
C ARG A 402 -15.76 11.83 34.71
N ALA A 403 -14.69 12.51 35.10
CA ALA A 403 -13.69 12.97 34.16
C ALA A 403 -12.96 11.77 33.52
N LEU A 404 -12.89 11.74 32.20
CA LEU A 404 -12.27 10.66 31.43
C LEU A 404 -10.95 11.12 30.82
N SER A 405 -9.98 10.20 30.82
CA SER A 405 -8.82 10.24 29.94
C SER A 405 -9.08 9.44 28.65
N LEU A 406 -8.20 9.57 27.66
CA LEU A 406 -8.23 8.71 26.48
C LEU A 406 -8.11 7.22 26.83
N ASP A 407 -7.29 6.88 27.82
CA ASP A 407 -7.13 5.49 28.26
C ASP A 407 -8.42 4.94 28.88
N ASP A 408 -9.18 5.77 29.60
CA ASP A 408 -10.50 5.38 30.12
C ASP A 408 -11.51 5.12 28.99
N CYS A 409 -11.35 5.74 27.83
CA CYS A 409 -12.24 5.55 26.69
C CYS A 409 -12.05 4.18 26.01
N ARG A 410 -10.93 3.48 26.26
CA ARG A 410 -10.67 2.13 25.71
C ARG A 410 -11.76 1.13 26.06
N GLN A 411 -12.44 1.29 27.20
CA GLN A 411 -13.55 0.42 27.60
C GLN A 411 -14.72 0.46 26.60
N PHE A 412 -14.89 1.56 25.86
CA PHE A 412 -15.93 1.70 24.84
C PHE A 412 -15.46 1.26 23.45
N ALA A 413 -14.15 1.10 23.23
CA ALA A 413 -13.58 0.76 21.93
C ALA A 413 -14.02 -0.63 21.45
N SER A 414 -14.21 -1.60 22.35
CA SER A 414 -14.69 -2.94 22.01
C SER A 414 -16.08 -2.93 21.35
N GLN A 415 -16.95 -2.01 21.76
CA GLN A 415 -18.28 -1.86 21.16
C GLN A 415 -18.16 -1.35 19.71
N ALA A 416 -17.40 -0.27 19.50
CA ALA A 416 -17.14 0.28 18.16
C ALA A 416 -16.49 -0.76 17.23
N ALA A 417 -15.51 -1.52 17.74
CA ALA A 417 -14.85 -2.57 16.98
C ALA A 417 -15.80 -3.69 16.54
N THR A 418 -16.73 -4.10 17.43
CA THR A 418 -17.73 -5.14 17.12
C THR A 418 -18.62 -4.72 15.94
N TYR A 419 -19.05 -3.45 15.90
CA TYR A 419 -19.86 -2.95 14.80
C TYR A 419 -19.08 -2.81 13.49
N ALA A 420 -17.78 -2.48 13.55
CA ALA A 420 -16.92 -2.42 12.38
C ALA A 420 -16.80 -3.79 11.69
N VAL A 421 -16.60 -4.86 12.48
CA VAL A 421 -16.61 -6.23 11.95
C VAL A 421 -17.95 -6.55 11.28
N GLY A 422 -19.06 -6.12 11.88
CA GLY A 422 -20.40 -6.29 11.31
C GLY A 422 -20.62 -5.59 9.97
N THR A 423 -19.85 -4.55 9.64
CA THR A 423 -19.88 -3.86 8.34
C THR A 423 -18.70 -4.20 7.44
N ASN A 424 -17.92 -5.23 7.77
CA ASN A 424 -16.72 -5.64 7.05
C ASN A 424 -15.69 -4.50 6.89
N ARG A 425 -15.55 -3.68 7.94
CA ARG A 425 -14.58 -2.59 8.05
C ARG A 425 -13.50 -2.91 9.07
N LEU A 426 -12.32 -2.34 8.87
CA LEU A 426 -11.18 -2.46 9.78
C LEU A 426 -10.96 -1.20 10.61
N VAL A 427 -11.67 -0.11 10.31
CA VAL A 427 -11.61 1.14 11.04
C VAL A 427 -13.00 1.55 11.52
N SER A 428 -13.08 2.03 12.76
CA SER A 428 -14.28 2.67 13.31
C SER A 428 -13.90 3.87 14.15
N ILE A 429 -14.90 4.70 14.46
CA ILE A 429 -14.73 5.92 15.23
C ILE A 429 -15.52 5.80 16.54
N LEU A 430 -14.88 6.16 17.64
CA LEU A 430 -15.50 6.34 18.95
C LEU A 430 -15.36 7.82 19.31
N CYS A 431 -16.46 8.53 19.45
CA CYS A 431 -16.44 9.92 19.89
C CYS A 431 -17.13 10.04 21.26
N VAL A 432 -16.39 10.49 22.26
CA VAL A 432 -16.85 10.58 23.65
C VAL A 432 -16.86 12.04 24.07
N LEU A 433 -18.02 12.56 24.46
CA LEU A 433 -18.12 13.84 25.14
C LEU A 433 -17.89 13.65 26.64
N GLU A 434 -16.83 14.25 27.15
CA GLU A 434 -16.58 14.40 28.58
C GLU A 434 -16.92 15.85 28.96
N ALA A 435 -18.04 16.05 29.65
CA ALA A 435 -18.55 17.39 29.98
C ALA A 435 -18.70 17.63 31.48
N THR A 436 -17.91 16.93 32.32
CA THR A 436 -17.89 17.23 33.75
C THR A 436 -17.31 18.64 33.99
N PRO A 437 -17.78 19.38 35.01
CA PRO A 437 -17.30 20.73 35.28
C PRO A 437 -15.78 20.77 35.50
N LYS A 438 -15.08 21.59 34.71
CA LYS A 438 -13.61 21.71 34.76
C LYS A 438 -13.18 22.92 35.58
N ASN A 439 -12.30 22.65 36.54
CA ASN A 439 -11.59 23.67 37.32
C ASN A 439 -10.11 23.80 36.93
N ALA A 440 -9.66 22.97 35.98
CA ALA A 440 -8.30 22.95 35.46
C ALA A 440 -8.28 23.35 33.98
N THR A 441 -7.13 23.81 33.51
CA THR A 441 -6.92 24.17 32.11
C THR A 441 -7.24 22.97 31.19
N PRO A 442 -7.99 23.17 30.09
CA PRO A 442 -8.20 22.11 29.11
C PRO A 442 -6.87 21.65 28.51
N PHE A 443 -6.80 20.38 28.11
CA PHE A 443 -5.61 19.86 27.42
C PHE A 443 -5.67 20.24 25.93
N PRO A 444 -4.53 20.25 25.20
CA PRO A 444 -4.51 20.54 23.75
C PRO A 444 -5.48 19.62 22.99
N VAL A 445 -6.27 20.18 22.07
CA VAL A 445 -7.38 19.47 21.42
C VAL A 445 -6.90 18.20 20.69
N GLU A 446 -5.73 18.29 20.05
CA GLU A 446 -5.04 17.20 19.36
C GLU A 446 -4.70 16.00 20.24
N ASP A 447 -4.46 16.23 21.54
CA ASP A 447 -4.17 15.16 22.50
C ASP A 447 -5.43 14.36 22.85
N GLY A 448 -6.61 14.78 22.38
CA GLY A 448 -7.87 14.08 22.51
C GLY A 448 -8.15 13.08 21.39
N ILE A 449 -7.20 12.84 20.46
CA ILE A 449 -7.40 11.94 19.33
C ILE A 449 -6.34 10.85 19.30
N GLN A 450 -6.76 9.58 19.29
CA GLN A 450 -5.83 8.45 19.27
C GLN A 450 -6.41 7.22 18.56
N ILE A 451 -5.55 6.45 17.89
CA ILE A 451 -5.88 5.12 17.38
C ILE A 451 -5.72 4.08 18.50
N VAL A 452 -6.77 3.30 18.75
CA VAL A 452 -6.79 2.18 19.69
C VAL A 452 -7.02 0.88 18.91
N PRO A 453 -5.98 0.04 18.72
CA PRO A 453 -6.14 -1.27 18.11
C PRO A 453 -6.91 -2.21 19.06
N VAL A 454 -8.01 -2.76 18.59
CA VAL A 454 -8.81 -3.77 19.29
C VAL A 454 -8.58 -5.12 18.61
N GLN A 455 -8.00 -6.07 19.34
CA GLN A 455 -7.73 -7.40 18.81
C GLN A 455 -9.03 -8.17 18.59
N THR A 456 -9.15 -8.79 17.41
CA THR A 456 -10.25 -9.72 17.09
C THR A 456 -9.66 -11.08 16.69
N ALA A 457 -10.52 -12.08 16.48
CA ALA A 457 -10.08 -13.43 16.13
C ALA A 457 -9.29 -13.51 14.81
N GLY A 458 -9.50 -12.57 13.88
CA GLY A 458 -8.83 -12.57 12.58
C GLY A 458 -7.82 -11.43 12.40
N SER A 459 -8.23 -10.19 12.69
CA SER A 459 -7.43 -8.98 12.44
C SER A 459 -7.76 -7.90 13.46
N PRO A 460 -6.80 -7.10 13.95
CA PRO A 460 -7.13 -5.92 14.73
C PRO A 460 -8.06 -4.99 13.95
N VAL A 461 -9.05 -4.46 14.66
CA VAL A 461 -9.84 -3.30 14.22
C VAL A 461 -9.26 -2.06 14.87
N TYR A 462 -9.05 -1.01 14.09
CA TYR A 462 -8.47 0.25 14.54
C TYR A 462 -9.60 1.20 14.92
N VAL A 463 -9.78 1.45 16.21
CA VAL A 463 -10.80 2.37 16.72
C VAL A 463 -10.16 3.73 16.94
N ILE A 464 -10.58 4.73 16.18
CA ILE A 464 -10.11 6.11 16.36
C ILE A 464 -10.98 6.76 17.42
N THR A 465 -10.37 7.00 18.57
CA THR A 465 -11.03 7.62 19.73
C THR A 465 -10.85 9.12 19.67
N CYS A 466 -11.96 9.85 19.72
CA CYS A 466 -12.04 11.31 19.81
C CYS A 466 -12.69 11.69 21.16
N LEU A 467 -11.90 12.18 22.10
CA LEU A 467 -12.35 12.67 23.40
C LEU A 467 -12.64 14.17 23.32
N VAL A 468 -13.92 14.52 23.22
CA VAL A 468 -14.40 15.91 23.18
C VAL A 468 -14.44 16.48 24.59
N GLN A 469 -13.76 17.61 24.80
CA GLN A 469 -13.62 18.26 26.10
C GLN A 469 -14.70 19.32 26.34
N GLY A 470 -15.85 18.93 26.91
CA GLY A 470 -16.87 19.86 27.42
C GLY A 470 -16.58 20.33 28.85
N GLY A 471 -17.55 20.99 29.49
CA GLY A 471 -17.47 21.45 30.87
C GLY A 471 -16.47 22.57 31.13
N VAL A 472 -15.91 23.17 30.08
CA VAL A 472 -15.00 24.32 30.14
C VAL A 472 -15.83 25.60 30.32
N PRO A 473 -15.60 26.41 31.37
CA PRO A 473 -16.29 27.68 31.53
C PRO A 473 -15.87 28.67 30.44
N ARG A 474 -16.75 29.60 30.06
CA ARG A 474 -16.35 30.65 29.12
C ARG A 474 -15.33 31.56 29.77
N PRO A 475 -14.34 32.10 29.03
CA PRO A 475 -13.40 33.09 29.58
C PRO A 475 -14.10 34.29 30.25
N SER A 476 -15.28 34.69 29.75
CA SER A 476 -16.13 35.74 30.35
C SER A 476 -16.61 35.41 31.77
N ASP A 477 -16.73 34.12 32.10
CA ASP A 477 -17.29 33.66 33.37
C ASP A 477 -16.22 33.59 34.47
N LEU A 478 -14.93 33.64 34.10
CA LEU A 478 -13.77 33.64 35.00
C LEU A 478 -13.35 35.05 35.45
N SER A 479 -13.97 36.11 34.89
CA SER A 479 -13.61 37.51 35.11
C SER A 479 -14.45 38.21 36.20
N ARG A 480 -15.00 37.49 37.18
CA ARG A 480 -15.84 38.06 38.26
C ARG A 480 -15.15 38.07 39.61
#